data_AF-A0A7Z9M351-F1
#
_entry.id   AF-A0A7Z9M351-F1
#
_cell.length_a   1.000
_cell.length_b   1.000
_cell.length_c   1.000
_cell.angle_alpha   90.00
_cell.angle_beta   90.00
_cell.angle_gamma   90.00
#
_symmetry.space_group_name_H-M   'P 1'
#
loop_
_entity.id
_entity.type
_entity.pdbx_description
1 polymer ?
#
loop_
_entity_poly.entity_id
_entity_poly.type
_entity_poly.pdbx_seq_one_letter_code
_entity_poly.pdbx_strand_id
1 'polypeptide(L)' 'MEDPLVIAGKEFSSRLMVGTGRHRTMQEMIDSIIASGAQIITVAIGRLNL' A
#
# COMPACT_ATOMS: atom_id res chain seq x y z
N MET A 1 -3.10 3.47 23.85
CA MET A 1 -3.06 2.00 23.78
C MET A 1 -2.78 1.68 22.32
N GLU A 2 -1.62 1.11 22.03
CA GLU A 2 -1.31 0.67 20.66
C GLU A 2 -2.27 -0.48 20.31
N ASP A 3 -2.95 -0.37 19.18
CA ASP A 3 -3.90 -1.39 18.68
C ASP A 3 -3.47 -1.77 17.25
N PRO A 4 -2.39 -2.57 17.11
CA PRO A 4 -1.85 -2.91 15.80
C PRO A 4 -2.81 -3.83 15.04
N LEU A 5 -2.89 -3.62 13.73
CA LEU A 5 -3.53 -4.56 12.83
C LEU A 5 -2.59 -5.76 12.62
N VAL A 6 -3.06 -6.97 12.93
CA VAL A 6 -2.28 -8.21 12.74
C VAL A 6 -2.88 -9.02 11.59
N ILE A 7 -2.08 -9.24 10.54
CA ILE A 7 -2.47 -10.09 9.39
C ILE A 7 -1.41 -11.18 9.22
N ALA A 8 -1.81 -12.44 9.33
CA ALA A 8 -0.93 -13.61 9.22
C ALA A 8 0.34 -13.52 10.11
N GLY A 9 0.21 -12.97 11.33
CA GLY A 9 1.32 -12.81 12.28
C GLY A 9 2.22 -11.59 12.04
N LYS A 10 1.94 -10.76 11.03
CA LYS A 10 2.62 -9.48 10.81
C LYS A 10 1.81 -8.33 11.37
N GLU A 11 2.46 -7.48 12.17
CA GLU A 11 1.86 -6.30 12.78
C GLU A 11 2.00 -5.07 11.86
N PHE A 12 0.96 -4.24 11.84
CA PHE A 12 0.89 -2.98 11.12
C PHE A 12 0.31 -1.92 12.06
N SER A 13 0.97 -0.77 12.18
CA SER A 13 0.46 0.38 12.93
C SER A 13 -0.56 1.18 12.11
N SER A 14 -0.47 1.14 10.78
CA SER A 14 -1.44 1.78 9.88
C SER A 14 -2.54 0.81 9.46
N ARG A 15 -3.79 1.26 9.57
CA ARG A 15 -5.00 0.54 9.10
C ARG A 15 -5.43 0.95 7.69
N LEU A 16 -4.67 1.83 7.03
CA LEU A 16 -4.94 2.29 5.68
C LEU A 16 -4.21 1.39 4.67
N MET A 17 -4.98 0.73 3.81
CA MET A 17 -4.46 -0.04 2.67
C MET A 17 -4.61 0.80 1.40
N VAL A 18 -3.56 0.85 0.58
CA VAL A 18 -3.53 1.67 -0.64
C VAL A 18 -3.29 0.81 -1.87
N GLY A 19 -3.94 1.13 -2.98
CA GLY A 19 -3.64 0.55 -4.29
C GLY A 19 -2.74 1.46 -5.11
N THR A 20 -1.97 0.90 -6.03
CA THR A 20 -1.08 1.67 -6.92
C THR A 20 -1.74 2.18 -8.20
N GLY A 21 -3.05 1.91 -8.37
CA GLY A 21 -3.79 2.32 -9.56
C GLY A 21 -4.20 3.80 -9.54
N ARG A 22 -4.28 4.41 -10.73
CA ARG A 22 -4.87 5.75 -10.99
C ARG A 22 -4.09 6.99 -10.50
N HIS A 23 -2.80 6.88 -10.20
CA HIS A 23 -1.94 8.07 -10.07
C HIS A 23 -1.49 8.59 -11.44
N ARG A 24 -1.30 9.91 -11.57
CA ARG A 24 -0.89 10.52 -12.86
C ARG A 24 0.57 10.25 -13.15
N THR A 25 1.39 10.17 -12.10
CA THR A 25 2.83 9.89 -12.20
C THR A 25 3.27 8.94 -11.10
N MET A 26 4.41 8.28 -11.31
CA MET A 26 5.03 7.43 -10.29
C MET A 26 5.44 8.23 -9.05
N GLN A 27 5.93 9.47 -9.24
CA GLN A 27 6.31 10.34 -8.13
C GLN A 27 5.11 10.68 -7.25
N GLU A 28 3.98 11.06 -7.86
CA GLU A 28 2.74 11.33 -7.13
C GLU A 28 2.25 10.12 -6.32
N MET A 29 2.37 8.91 -6.88
CA MET A 29 2.06 7.69 -6.16
C MET A 29 2.96 7.50 -4.93
N ILE A 30 4.27 7.68 -5.10
CA ILE A 30 5.25 7.56 -4.01
C ILE A 30 4.96 8.59 -2.92
N ASP A 31 4.77 9.85 -3.30
CA ASP A 31 4.48 10.94 -2.37
C ASP A 31 3.17 10.68 -1.61
N SER A 32 2.13 10.20 -2.29
CA SER A 32 0.86 9.82 -1.68
C SER A 32 1.02 8.67 -0.68
N ILE A 33 1.82 7.65 -1.00
CA ILE A 33 2.06 6.51 -0.09
C ILE A 33 2.78 7.00 1.17
N ILE A 34 3.84 7.80 1.01
CA ILE A 34 4.63 8.34 2.13
C ILE A 34 3.74 9.22 3.02
N ALA A 35 3.00 10.16 2.43
CA ALA A 35 2.13 11.07 3.17
C ALA A 35 1.01 10.33 3.93
N SER A 36 0.52 9.22 3.37
CA SER A 36 -0.56 8.43 3.98
C SER A 36 -0.11 7.52 5.14
N GLY A 37 1.19 7.25 5.27
CA GLY A 37 1.72 6.28 6.23
C GLY A 37 1.21 4.85 6.00
N ALA A 38 0.71 4.53 4.81
CA ALA A 38 0.20 3.21 4.48
C ALA A 38 1.33 2.18 4.50
N GLN A 39 1.08 1.05 5.17
CA GLN A 39 2.05 -0.05 5.28
C GLN A 39 1.66 -1.28 4.46
N ILE A 40 0.47 -1.24 3.85
CA ILE A 40 -0.09 -2.30 3.01
C ILE A 40 -0.41 -1.69 1.65
N ILE A 41 0.33 -2.12 0.62
CA ILE A 41 0.17 -1.65 -0.75
C ILE A 41 -0.23 -2.84 -1.63
N THR A 42 -1.27 -2.65 -2.45
CA THR A 42 -1.76 -3.65 -3.41
C THR A 42 -1.32 -3.32 -4.82
N VAL A 43 -1.01 -4.36 -5.60
CA VAL A 43 -0.62 -4.25 -7.01
C VAL A 43 -1.46 -5.21 -7.86
N ALA A 44 -1.77 -4.80 -9.08
CA ALA A 44 -2.41 -5.68 -10.06
C ALA A 44 -1.33 -6.44 -10.83
N ILE A 45 -1.36 -7.77 -10.74
CA ILE A 45 -0.47 -8.63 -11.54
C ILE A 45 -1.16 -8.88 -12.89
N GLY A 46 -0.57 -8.34 -13.96
CA GLY A 46 -1.03 -8.56 -15.34
C GLY A 46 -0.47 -9.84 -15.95
N ARG A 47 -1.01 -10.24 -17.11
CA ARG A 47 -0.44 -11.33 -17.91
C ARG A 47 0.88 -10.88 -18.54
N LEU A 48 1.89 -11.72 -18.48
CA LEU A 48 3.09 -11.61 -19.30
C LEU A 48 2.87 -12.45 -20.57
N ASN A 49 2.94 -11.80 -21.74
CA ASN A 49 3.08 -12.51 -23.01
C ASN A 49 4.58 -12.78 -23.18
N LEU A 50 5.03 -13.96 -22.76
CA LEU A 50 6.40 -14.44 -22.95
C LEU A 50 6.53 -15.14 -24.31
#